data_AF-A0A929BD49-F1
#
_entry.id   AF-A0A929BD49-F1
#
_cell.length_a   1.000
_cell.length_b   1.000
_cell.length_c   1.000
_cell.angle_alpha   90.00
_cell.angle_beta   90.00
_cell.angle_gamma   90.00
#
_symmetry.space_group_name_H-M   'P 1'
#
loop_
_entity.id
_entity.type
_entity.pdbx_description
1 polymer ?
#
loop_
_entity_poly.entity_id
_entity_poly.type
_entity_poly.pdbx_seq_one_letter_code
_entity_poly.pdbx_strand_id
1 'polypeptide(L)'
;MSFPQTYKNNICFDYSDSKNIDAINSSLIKNLKLAGATNFKFTENTIHFNLKKSILHFKYSANFKIINDKERLKIEYEFSLIPVFEISLFVIIFSLFASNFSVYSLIKFSIIFLIIFYSVNIFFISNELRKLIKASYFSLFPENNSDYSKEQQEWINNPNKCPACGEYINEYSLKCINCGLTLKHGKRIKSTTDQTFGRNKKITYHYKKTK
;
A
#
# COMPACT_ATOMS: atom_id res chain seq x y z
N MET A 1 -19.59 -27.92 -14.04
CA MET A 1 -19.19 -26.50 -14.09
C MET A 1 -17.67 -26.44 -13.95
N SER A 2 -16.97 -25.86 -14.91
CA SER A 2 -15.51 -25.63 -14.80
C SER A 2 -15.23 -24.60 -13.72
N PHE A 3 -14.21 -24.84 -12.88
CA PHE A 3 -13.75 -23.85 -11.92
C PHE A 3 -13.20 -22.62 -12.67
N PRO A 4 -13.52 -21.39 -12.23
CA PRO A 4 -13.00 -20.18 -12.89
C PRO A 4 -11.47 -20.16 -12.79
N GLN A 5 -10.78 -20.15 -13.92
CA GLN A 5 -9.31 -20.18 -13.96
C GLN A 5 -8.70 -18.78 -13.89
N THR A 6 -9.51 -17.75 -14.13
CA THR A 6 -9.10 -16.35 -14.09
C THR A 6 -10.11 -15.51 -13.32
N TYR A 7 -9.61 -14.44 -12.70
CA TYR A 7 -10.43 -13.39 -12.10
C TYR A 7 -10.21 -12.11 -12.89
N LYS A 8 -11.31 -11.43 -13.26
CA LYS A 8 -11.29 -10.15 -13.96
C LYS A 8 -12.02 -9.09 -13.16
N ASN A 9 -11.43 -7.91 -13.06
CA ASN A 9 -12.06 -6.74 -12.44
C ASN A 9 -11.51 -5.45 -13.09
N ASN A 10 -12.07 -4.30 -12.75
CA ASN A 10 -11.65 -3.01 -13.30
C ASN A 10 -11.64 -1.92 -12.24
N ILE A 11 -10.95 -0.83 -12.56
CA ILE A 11 -10.96 0.43 -11.80
C ILE A 11 -11.19 1.55 -12.81
N CYS A 12 -12.14 2.41 -12.52
CA CYS A 12 -12.42 3.61 -13.29
C CYS A 12 -11.88 4.83 -12.56
N PHE A 13 -11.30 5.75 -13.32
CA PHE A 13 -10.88 7.07 -12.84
C PHE A 13 -11.61 8.11 -13.68
N ASP A 14 -12.30 9.04 -13.03
CA ASP A 14 -12.93 10.19 -13.67
C ASP A 14 -11.81 11.14 -14.11
N TYR A 15 -11.58 11.26 -15.42
CA TYR A 15 -10.46 12.03 -15.94
C TYR A 15 -10.80 12.65 -17.29
N SER A 16 -10.71 13.98 -17.40
CA SER A 16 -11.17 14.75 -18.56
C SER A 16 -10.10 15.02 -19.62
N ASP A 17 -8.84 14.61 -19.42
CA ASP A 17 -7.74 15.05 -20.30
C ASP A 17 -6.89 13.89 -20.84
N SER A 18 -7.51 13.12 -21.74
CA SER A 18 -7.13 11.87 -22.43
C SER A 18 -5.70 11.71 -23.02
N LYS A 19 -4.70 12.51 -22.68
CA LYS A 19 -3.47 12.67 -23.49
C LYS A 19 -2.20 11.92 -23.06
N ASN A 20 -2.20 11.06 -22.04
CA ASN A 20 -0.93 10.38 -21.69
C ASN A 20 -1.06 8.93 -21.18
N ILE A 21 -1.71 8.07 -21.98
CA ILE A 21 -1.73 6.61 -21.75
C ILE A 21 -0.31 6.06 -21.59
N ASP A 22 0.65 6.58 -22.37
CA ASP A 22 2.05 6.16 -22.32
C ASP A 22 2.72 6.49 -20.99
N ALA A 23 2.45 7.67 -20.42
CA ALA A 23 2.91 8.00 -19.07
C ALA A 23 2.31 7.05 -18.03
N ILE A 24 1.02 6.73 -18.14
CA ILE A 24 0.32 5.79 -17.23
C ILE A 24 0.93 4.39 -17.32
N ASN A 25 1.17 3.89 -18.53
CA ASN A 25 1.88 2.64 -18.76
C ASN A 25 3.27 2.65 -18.12
N SER A 26 4.06 3.70 -18.36
CA SER A 26 5.40 3.85 -17.80
C SER A 26 5.41 3.83 -16.27
N SER A 27 4.50 4.58 -15.64
CA SER A 27 4.33 4.60 -14.18
C SER A 27 3.90 3.25 -13.61
N LEU A 28 2.93 2.58 -14.26
CA LEU A 28 2.50 1.23 -13.89
C LEU A 28 3.67 0.26 -13.94
N ILE A 29 4.45 0.24 -15.03
CA ILE A 29 5.61 -0.64 -15.16
C ILE A 29 6.63 -0.36 -14.06
N LYS A 30 6.91 0.91 -13.76
CA LYS A 30 7.84 1.30 -12.69
C LYS A 30 7.38 0.75 -11.33
N ASN A 31 6.14 0.99 -10.95
CA ASN A 31 5.60 0.52 -9.68
C ASN A 31 5.47 -1.00 -9.61
N LEU A 32 5.16 -1.66 -10.73
CA LEU A 32 5.15 -3.12 -10.84
C LEU A 32 6.56 -3.70 -10.62
N LYS A 33 7.58 -3.12 -11.25
CA LYS A 33 8.98 -3.53 -11.02
C LYS A 33 9.38 -3.36 -9.55
N LEU A 34 9.04 -2.23 -8.93
CA LEU A 34 9.26 -1.99 -7.49
C LEU A 34 8.54 -3.01 -6.61
N ALA A 35 7.36 -3.47 -7.03
CA ALA A 35 6.59 -4.50 -6.34
C ALA A 35 7.12 -5.93 -6.59
N GLY A 36 8.19 -6.10 -7.36
CA GLY A 36 8.79 -7.41 -7.67
C GLY A 36 8.17 -8.13 -8.86
N ALA A 37 7.47 -7.41 -9.76
CA ALA A 37 6.96 -7.99 -10.99
C ALA A 37 8.10 -8.32 -11.97
N THR A 38 7.93 -9.41 -12.71
CA THR A 38 8.89 -9.96 -13.66
C THR A 38 8.19 -10.41 -14.95
N ASN A 39 8.95 -10.73 -16.00
CA ASN A 39 8.42 -11.27 -17.27
C ASN A 39 7.37 -10.38 -17.95
N PHE A 40 7.68 -9.09 -18.10
CA PHE A 40 6.81 -8.16 -18.81
C PHE A 40 6.72 -8.55 -20.30
N LYS A 41 5.51 -8.76 -20.80
CA LYS A 41 5.22 -8.85 -22.25
C LYS A 41 4.18 -7.79 -22.59
N PHE A 42 4.44 -7.06 -23.67
CA PHE A 42 3.54 -6.04 -24.18
C PHE A 42 2.87 -6.57 -25.44
N THR A 43 1.55 -6.65 -25.40
CA THR A 43 0.74 -7.03 -26.56
C THR A 43 -0.30 -5.93 -26.76
N GLU A 44 -0.11 -5.09 -27.78
CA GLU A 44 -0.97 -3.93 -28.04
C GLU A 44 -1.13 -3.03 -26.80
N ASN A 45 -2.34 -2.99 -26.21
CA ASN A 45 -2.70 -2.23 -25.01
C ASN A 45 -2.76 -3.09 -23.76
N THR A 46 -2.12 -4.26 -23.77
CA THR A 46 -2.08 -5.18 -22.64
C THR A 46 -0.66 -5.43 -22.14
N ILE A 47 -0.50 -5.32 -20.82
CA ILE A 47 0.76 -5.59 -20.12
C ILE A 47 0.59 -6.90 -19.36
N HIS A 48 1.27 -7.95 -19.80
CA HIS A 48 1.34 -9.22 -19.07
C HIS A 48 2.57 -9.22 -18.17
N PHE A 49 2.45 -9.68 -16.93
CA PHE A 49 3.55 -9.76 -15.98
C PHE A 49 3.28 -10.85 -14.94
N ASN A 50 4.36 -11.29 -14.28
CA ASN A 50 4.29 -12.21 -13.14
C ASN A 50 4.61 -11.44 -11.86
N LEU A 51 3.71 -11.45 -10.88
CA LEU A 51 3.94 -10.81 -9.58
C LEU A 51 4.28 -11.85 -8.51
N LYS A 52 5.30 -11.56 -7.68
CA LYS A 52 5.68 -12.37 -6.50
C LYS A 52 5.11 -11.79 -5.20
N LYS A 53 3.83 -11.41 -5.18
CA LYS A 53 3.17 -10.86 -3.98
C LYS A 53 1.81 -11.50 -3.77
N SER A 54 1.80 -12.70 -3.22
CA SER A 54 0.58 -13.32 -2.65
C SER A 54 0.80 -13.57 -1.16
N ILE A 55 -0.26 -13.95 -0.43
CA ILE A 55 -0.21 -14.33 0.99
C ILE A 55 0.91 -15.36 1.26
N LEU A 56 1.21 -16.18 0.26
CA LEU A 56 2.19 -17.26 0.33
C LEU A 56 3.35 -17.06 -0.67
N HIS A 57 3.59 -15.83 -1.12
CA HIS A 57 4.71 -15.45 -2.01
C HIS A 57 4.76 -16.18 -3.36
N PHE A 58 3.63 -16.72 -3.82
CA PHE A 58 3.58 -17.40 -5.11
C PHE A 58 3.61 -16.43 -6.28
N LYS A 59 4.18 -16.90 -7.38
CA LYS A 59 4.14 -16.21 -8.68
C LYS A 59 2.77 -16.42 -9.29
N TYR A 60 2.05 -15.33 -9.56
CA TYR A 60 0.85 -15.38 -10.39
C TYR A 60 1.02 -14.49 -11.62
N SER A 61 0.46 -14.95 -12.73
CA SER A 61 0.38 -14.19 -13.97
C SER A 61 -0.81 -13.24 -13.91
N ALA A 62 -0.58 -11.98 -14.21
CA ALA A 62 -1.59 -10.95 -14.29
C ALA A 62 -1.41 -10.12 -15.57
N ASN A 63 -2.51 -9.58 -16.07
CA ASN A 63 -2.57 -8.71 -17.23
C ASN A 63 -3.33 -7.43 -16.90
N PHE A 64 -2.81 -6.30 -17.35
CA PHE A 64 -3.52 -5.02 -17.33
C PHE A 64 -3.92 -4.63 -18.74
N LYS A 65 -5.14 -4.14 -18.91
CA LYS A 65 -5.64 -3.52 -20.12
C LYS A 65 -6.11 -2.11 -19.80
N ILE A 66 -5.50 -1.11 -20.44
CA ILE A 66 -5.93 0.28 -20.30
C ILE A 66 -6.90 0.61 -21.43
N ILE A 67 -8.09 1.07 -21.06
CA ILE A 67 -9.14 1.48 -21.98
C ILE A 67 -9.44 2.94 -21.69
N ASN A 68 -9.31 3.78 -22.72
CA ASN A 68 -9.69 5.18 -22.66
C ASN A 68 -11.14 5.30 -23.15
N ASP A 69 -12.07 5.47 -22.22
CA ASP A 69 -13.44 5.84 -22.53
C ASP A 69 -13.55 7.36 -22.42
N LYS A 70 -14.36 8.01 -23.25
CA LYS A 70 -14.27 9.45 -23.59
C LYS A 70 -14.06 10.42 -22.41
N GLU A 71 -14.56 10.07 -21.23
CA GLU A 71 -14.47 10.86 -19.99
C GLU A 71 -13.87 10.08 -18.79
N ARG A 72 -13.50 8.81 -19.00
CA ARG A 72 -13.04 7.90 -17.94
C ARG A 72 -11.90 7.02 -18.40
N LEU A 73 -10.84 7.02 -17.61
CA LEU A 73 -9.79 6.02 -17.76
C LEU A 73 -10.23 4.74 -17.04
N LYS A 74 -10.38 3.64 -17.79
CA LYS A 74 -10.69 2.33 -17.25
C LYS A 74 -9.46 1.42 -17.32
N ILE A 75 -8.97 0.99 -16.17
CA ILE A 75 -7.90 -0.01 -16.08
C ILE A 75 -8.53 -1.34 -15.71
N GLU A 76 -8.64 -2.24 -16.68
CA GLU A 76 -9.03 -3.62 -16.44
C GLU A 76 -7.82 -4.43 -16.03
N TYR A 77 -8.00 -5.32 -15.06
CA TYR A 77 -6.97 -6.26 -14.65
C TYR A 77 -7.56 -7.65 -14.55
N GLU A 78 -6.76 -8.62 -14.97
CA GLU A 78 -7.07 -10.02 -14.84
C GLU A 78 -5.85 -10.76 -14.26
N PHE A 79 -6.11 -11.85 -13.53
CA PHE A 79 -5.04 -12.70 -13.01
C PHE A 79 -5.46 -14.17 -12.97
N SER A 80 -4.47 -15.04 -13.17
CA SER A 80 -4.65 -16.49 -13.14
C SER A 80 -4.76 -17.01 -11.71
N LEU A 81 -5.74 -17.88 -11.49
CA LEU A 81 -5.99 -18.56 -10.22
C LEU A 81 -5.45 -19.99 -10.20
N ILE A 82 -4.77 -20.42 -11.28
CA ILE A 82 -4.17 -21.76 -11.38
C ILE A 82 -3.24 -22.06 -10.19
N PRO A 83 -2.31 -21.16 -9.78
CA PRO A 83 -1.45 -21.44 -8.64
C PRO A 83 -2.24 -21.65 -7.34
N VAL A 84 -3.30 -20.86 -7.12
CA VAL A 84 -4.18 -20.99 -5.94
C VAL A 84 -4.86 -22.36 -5.92
N PHE A 85 -5.30 -22.83 -7.08
CA PHE A 85 -5.89 -24.15 -7.23
C PHE A 85 -4.88 -25.28 -6.96
N GLU A 86 -3.68 -25.20 -7.52
CA GLU A 86 -2.60 -26.19 -7.31
C GLU A 86 -2.25 -26.34 -5.82
N ILE A 87 -2.10 -25.23 -5.10
CA ILE A 87 -1.83 -25.23 -3.67
C ILE A 87 -3.00 -25.83 -2.90
N SER A 88 -4.22 -25.48 -3.27
CA SER A 88 -5.41 -25.99 -2.59
C SER A 88 -5.50 -27.51 -2.71
N LEU A 89 -5.22 -28.02 -3.91
CA LEU A 89 -5.19 -29.45 -4.18
C LEU A 89 -4.07 -30.14 -3.37
N PHE A 90 -2.87 -29.55 -3.31
CA PHE A 90 -1.78 -30.06 -2.50
C PHE A 90 -2.15 -30.15 -1.01
N VAL A 91 -2.79 -29.12 -0.45
CA VAL A 91 -3.22 -29.11 0.96
C VAL A 91 -4.28 -30.18 1.23
N ILE A 92 -5.22 -30.40 0.30
CA ILE A 92 -6.26 -31.43 0.44
C ILE A 92 -5.65 -32.85 0.36
N ILE A 93 -4.70 -33.08 -0.55
CA ILE A 93 -3.99 -34.36 -0.62
C ILE A 93 -3.18 -34.58 0.65
N PHE A 94 -2.44 -33.55 1.09
CA PHE A 94 -1.64 -33.64 2.30
C PHE A 94 -2.50 -33.92 3.54
N SER A 95 -3.68 -33.30 3.64
CA SER A 95 -4.60 -33.57 4.75
C SER A 95 -5.13 -35.00 4.73
N LEU A 96 -5.32 -35.61 3.55
CA LEU A 96 -5.69 -37.01 3.43
C LEU A 96 -4.63 -37.94 4.03
N PHE A 97 -3.34 -37.64 3.86
CA PHE A 97 -2.24 -38.43 4.44
C PHE A 97 -1.98 -38.13 5.92
N ALA A 98 -2.16 -36.88 6.34
CA ALA A 98 -1.83 -36.43 7.69
C ALA A 98 -2.94 -36.68 8.72
N SER A 99 -4.15 -37.04 8.29
CA SER A 99 -5.30 -37.16 9.18
C SER A 99 -5.94 -38.54 9.12
N ASN A 100 -6.39 -39.03 10.26
CA ASN A 100 -7.34 -40.16 10.35
C ASN A 100 -8.78 -39.68 10.07
N PHE A 101 -8.97 -38.74 9.13
CA PHE A 101 -10.30 -38.25 8.83
C PHE A 101 -11.14 -39.33 8.14
N SER A 102 -12.41 -39.40 8.52
CA SER A 102 -13.40 -40.11 7.72
C SER A 102 -13.58 -39.39 6.38
N VAL A 103 -13.94 -40.14 5.34
CA VAL A 103 -14.19 -39.60 3.98
C VAL A 103 -15.18 -38.43 4.03
N TYR A 104 -16.21 -38.52 4.86
CA TYR A 104 -17.21 -37.47 5.04
C TYR A 104 -16.61 -36.18 5.61
N SER A 105 -15.78 -36.29 6.65
CA SER A 105 -15.09 -35.14 7.26
C SER A 105 -14.12 -34.49 6.27
N LEU A 106 -13.41 -35.30 5.48
CA LEU A 106 -12.48 -34.79 4.46
C LEU A 106 -13.21 -33.99 3.37
N ILE A 107 -14.37 -34.48 2.91
CA ILE A 107 -15.17 -33.77 1.90
C ILE A 107 -15.65 -32.43 2.44
N LYS A 108 -16.19 -32.39 3.67
CA LYS A 108 -16.62 -31.14 4.32
C LYS A 108 -15.47 -30.15 4.46
N PHE A 109 -14.33 -30.62 4.97
CA PHE A 109 -13.13 -29.81 5.11
C PHE A 109 -12.70 -29.24 3.76
N SER A 110 -12.63 -30.07 2.72
CA SER A 110 -12.19 -29.66 1.37
C SER A 110 -13.09 -28.57 0.79
N ILE A 111 -14.42 -28.72 0.92
CA ILE A 111 -15.38 -27.73 0.42
C ILE A 111 -15.22 -26.40 1.17
N ILE A 112 -15.21 -26.43 2.49
CA ILE A 112 -15.08 -25.22 3.33
C ILE A 112 -13.72 -24.55 3.07
N PHE A 113 -12.65 -25.33 3.04
CA PHE A 113 -11.30 -24.85 2.80
C PHE A 113 -11.17 -24.19 1.43
N LEU A 114 -11.68 -24.82 0.36
CA LEU A 114 -11.66 -24.24 -0.98
C LEU A 114 -12.39 -22.90 -1.00
N ILE A 115 -13.61 -22.83 -0.46
CA ILE A 115 -14.38 -21.58 -0.47
C ILE A 115 -13.61 -20.46 0.25
N ILE A 116 -13.16 -20.70 1.48
CA ILE A 116 -12.48 -19.69 2.29
C ILE A 116 -11.13 -19.30 1.68
N PHE A 117 -10.29 -20.28 1.36
CA PHE A 117 -8.95 -20.06 0.85
C PHE A 117 -8.96 -19.29 -0.47
N TYR A 118 -9.90 -19.63 -1.36
CA TYR A 118 -10.03 -18.98 -2.65
C TYR A 118 -10.51 -17.53 -2.51
N SER A 119 -11.56 -17.29 -1.72
CA SER A 119 -12.06 -15.94 -1.44
C SER A 119 -11.00 -15.04 -0.82
N VAL A 120 -10.25 -15.55 0.17
CA VAL A 120 -9.18 -14.80 0.83
C VAL A 120 -8.06 -14.47 -0.16
N ASN A 121 -7.58 -15.44 -0.96
CA ASN A 121 -6.53 -15.18 -1.94
C ASN A 121 -6.95 -14.17 -3.02
N ILE A 122 -8.17 -14.29 -3.56
CA ILE A 122 -8.71 -13.30 -4.52
C ILE A 122 -8.73 -11.91 -3.90
N PHE A 123 -9.21 -11.78 -2.66
CA PHE A 123 -9.28 -10.49 -1.97
C PHE A 123 -7.89 -9.86 -1.82
N PHE A 124 -6.89 -10.62 -1.37
CA PHE A 124 -5.53 -10.12 -1.19
C PHE A 124 -4.88 -9.70 -2.51
N ILE A 125 -4.96 -10.56 -3.55
CA ILE A 125 -4.39 -10.26 -4.87
C ILE A 125 -5.07 -9.03 -5.48
N SER A 126 -6.41 -8.96 -5.42
CA SER A 126 -7.17 -7.82 -5.92
C SER A 126 -6.81 -6.53 -5.19
N ASN A 127 -6.66 -6.56 -3.87
CA ASN A 127 -6.28 -5.39 -3.08
C ASN A 127 -4.86 -4.90 -3.43
N GLU A 128 -3.89 -5.80 -3.59
CA GLU A 128 -2.53 -5.42 -4.00
C GLU A 128 -2.49 -4.82 -5.41
N LEU A 129 -3.18 -5.42 -6.39
CA LEU A 129 -3.28 -4.87 -7.74
C LEU A 129 -3.96 -3.48 -7.72
N ARG A 130 -5.03 -3.31 -6.94
CA ARG A 130 -5.70 -2.01 -6.76
C ARG A 130 -4.77 -0.95 -6.18
N LYS A 131 -3.98 -1.28 -5.16
CA LYS A 131 -2.99 -0.36 -4.57
C LYS A 131 -1.94 0.05 -5.60
N LEU A 132 -1.43 -0.91 -6.38
CA LEU A 132 -0.43 -0.63 -7.40
C LEU A 132 -0.97 0.25 -8.52
N ILE A 133 -2.20 0.00 -8.97
CA ILE A 133 -2.87 0.85 -9.97
C ILE A 133 -3.05 2.26 -9.42
N LYS A 134 -3.62 2.40 -8.21
CA LYS A 134 -3.83 3.71 -7.57
C LYS A 134 -2.52 4.47 -7.38
N ALA A 135 -1.47 3.82 -6.87
CA ALA A 135 -0.16 4.45 -6.68
C ALA A 135 0.43 4.94 -8.02
N SER A 136 0.24 4.17 -9.10
CA SER A 136 0.73 4.54 -10.43
C SER A 136 -0.05 5.73 -11.00
N TYR A 137 -1.36 5.73 -10.83
CA TYR A 137 -2.22 6.83 -11.24
C TYR A 137 -1.90 8.11 -10.45
N PHE A 138 -1.92 8.06 -9.12
CA PHE A 138 -1.67 9.22 -8.25
C PHE A 138 -0.23 9.75 -8.30
N SER A 139 0.74 8.96 -8.76
CA SER A 139 2.09 9.47 -8.98
C SER A 139 2.22 10.38 -10.21
N LEU A 140 1.31 10.25 -11.19
CA LEU A 140 1.28 11.04 -12.42
C LEU A 140 0.32 12.21 -12.31
N PHE A 141 -0.82 11.94 -11.69
CA PHE A 141 -1.83 12.91 -11.33
C PHE A 141 -1.89 12.89 -9.81
N PRO A 142 -0.89 13.48 -9.12
CA PRO A 142 -1.09 13.79 -7.71
C PRO A 142 -2.42 14.52 -7.66
N GLU A 143 -3.37 14.02 -6.86
CA GLU A 143 -4.68 14.63 -6.71
C GLU A 143 -4.45 16.13 -6.75
N ASN A 144 -4.87 16.76 -7.86
CA ASN A 144 -4.78 18.19 -7.92
C ASN A 144 -5.68 18.56 -6.77
N ASN A 145 -5.08 19.20 -5.79
CA ASN A 145 -5.71 19.82 -4.67
C ASN A 145 -6.60 20.98 -5.17
N SER A 146 -7.40 20.75 -6.21
CA SER A 146 -8.29 21.69 -6.87
C SER A 146 -9.47 22.03 -5.97
N ASP A 147 -9.67 21.27 -4.89
CA ASP A 147 -10.57 21.61 -3.79
C ASP A 147 -9.89 22.47 -2.70
N TYR A 148 -8.58 22.69 -2.77
CA TYR A 148 -7.93 23.65 -1.88
C TYR A 148 -8.06 25.04 -2.45
N SER A 149 -8.58 25.95 -1.63
CA SER A 149 -8.54 27.37 -1.95
C SER A 149 -7.11 27.82 -2.23
N LYS A 150 -6.92 28.89 -3.02
CA LYS A 150 -5.59 29.46 -3.28
C LYS A 150 -4.83 29.74 -1.98
N GLU A 151 -5.56 30.13 -0.92
CA GLU A 151 -5.02 30.35 0.42
C GLU A 151 -4.53 29.05 1.08
N GLN A 152 -5.28 27.94 0.97
CA GLN A 152 -4.85 26.65 1.51
C GLN A 152 -3.58 26.12 0.83
N GLN A 153 -3.40 26.38 -0.47
CA GLN A 153 -2.17 26.03 -1.17
C GLN A 153 -0.96 26.80 -0.63
N GLU A 154 -1.13 28.09 -0.30
CA GLU A 154 -0.08 28.87 0.37
C GLU A 154 0.26 28.32 1.77
N TRP A 155 -0.75 27.84 2.51
CA TRP A 155 -0.53 27.28 3.85
C TRP A 155 0.20 25.95 3.82
N ILE A 156 -0.14 25.07 2.87
CA ILE A 156 0.53 23.77 2.69
C ILE A 156 2.01 23.94 2.36
N ASN A 157 2.34 24.97 1.57
CA ASN A 157 3.72 25.26 1.17
C ASN A 157 4.52 26.00 2.26
N ASN A 158 3.87 26.54 3.29
CA ASN A 158 4.54 27.26 4.37
C ASN A 158 4.71 26.36 5.60
N PRO A 159 5.95 25.96 5.97
CA PRO A 159 6.19 25.05 7.11
C PRO A 159 5.80 25.66 8.46
N ASN A 160 5.57 26.97 8.52
CA ASN A 160 5.15 27.68 9.73
C ASN A 160 3.63 27.87 9.80
N LYS A 161 2.84 27.40 8.84
CA LYS A 161 1.38 27.52 8.84
C LYS A 161 0.68 26.16 8.85
N CYS A 162 -0.45 26.09 9.52
CA CYS A 162 -1.26 24.89 9.56
C CYS A 162 -1.91 24.65 8.19
N PRO A 163 -1.74 23.46 7.57
CA PRO A 163 -2.30 23.18 6.25
C PRO A 163 -3.84 23.14 6.25
N ALA A 164 -4.49 22.99 7.40
CA ALA A 164 -5.95 22.91 7.51
C ALA A 164 -6.62 24.26 7.76
N CYS A 165 -6.01 25.16 8.54
CA CYS A 165 -6.64 26.41 8.97
C CYS A 165 -5.79 27.68 8.78
N GLY A 166 -4.55 27.56 8.27
CA GLY A 166 -3.68 28.71 7.97
C GLY A 166 -3.00 29.37 9.17
N GLU A 167 -3.37 28.97 10.39
CA GLU A 167 -2.80 29.49 11.63
C GLU A 167 -1.31 29.20 11.77
N TYR A 168 -0.54 30.10 12.37
CA TYR A 168 0.88 29.86 12.60
C TYR A 168 1.09 28.68 13.57
N ILE A 169 1.94 27.74 13.15
CA ILE A 169 2.31 26.56 13.95
C ILE A 169 3.24 27.04 15.06
N ASN A 170 2.81 26.82 16.30
CA ASN A 170 3.65 27.05 17.45
C ASN A 170 4.83 26.05 17.45
N GLU A 171 6.06 26.56 17.58
CA GLU A 171 7.29 25.74 17.59
C GLU A 171 7.32 24.71 18.73
N TYR A 172 6.53 24.92 19.78
CA TYR A 172 6.47 24.06 20.96
C TYR A 172 5.41 22.94 20.88
N SER A 173 4.55 22.90 19.85
CA SER A 173 3.44 21.95 19.79
C SER A 173 3.32 21.22 18.45
N LEU A 174 3.24 19.89 18.51
CA LEU A 174 2.95 19.02 17.35
C LEU A 174 1.46 19.05 16.95
N LYS A 175 0.63 19.87 17.59
CA LYS A 175 -0.79 20.03 17.27
C LYS A 175 -1.08 21.49 16.98
N CYS A 176 -1.88 21.75 15.96
CA CYS A 176 -2.41 23.09 15.74
C CYS A 176 -3.38 23.45 16.88
N ILE A 177 -3.18 24.61 17.50
CA ILE A 177 -4.00 25.08 18.62
C ILE A 177 -5.44 25.37 18.16
N ASN A 178 -5.60 25.84 16.92
CA ASN A 178 -6.89 26.27 16.40
C ASN A 178 -7.74 25.09 15.91
N CYS A 179 -7.21 24.25 15.02
CA CYS A 179 -7.98 23.15 14.42
C CYS A 179 -7.69 21.76 15.00
N GLY A 180 -6.75 21.63 15.95
CA GLY A 180 -6.41 20.35 16.58
C GLY A 180 -5.66 19.35 15.68
N LEU A 181 -5.34 19.73 14.43
CA LEU A 181 -4.62 18.87 13.49
C LEU A 181 -3.24 18.51 14.05
N THR A 182 -2.90 17.22 14.04
CA THR A 182 -1.58 16.74 14.47
C THR A 182 -0.59 16.85 13.30
N LEU A 183 0.45 17.65 13.47
CA LEU A 183 1.41 18.03 12.45
C LEU A 183 2.63 17.11 12.50
N LYS A 184 3.07 16.65 11.33
CA LYS A 184 4.22 15.73 11.20
C LYS A 184 5.58 16.39 11.44
N HIS A 185 5.64 17.72 11.33
CA HIS A 185 6.87 18.53 11.39
C HIS A 185 6.79 19.57 12.51
N GLY A 186 6.99 19.14 13.77
CA GLY A 186 7.41 20.08 14.81
C GLY A 186 8.92 20.25 14.72
N LYS A 187 9.44 21.49 14.75
CA LYS A 187 10.87 21.71 15.00
C LYS A 187 11.19 21.06 16.34
N ARG A 188 11.89 19.92 16.33
CA ARG A 188 12.49 19.39 17.55
C ARG A 188 13.50 20.43 18.02
N ILE A 189 13.23 21.07 19.16
CA ILE A 189 14.25 21.82 19.87
C ILE A 189 15.36 20.81 20.15
N LYS A 190 16.55 21.02 19.57
CA LYS A 190 17.76 20.43 20.11
C LYS A 190 17.90 21.05 21.49
N SER A 191 17.45 20.32 22.52
CA SER A 191 17.67 20.70 23.90
C SER A 191 19.16 21.05 24.07
N THR A 192 19.47 22.31 24.34
CA THR A 192 20.78 22.74 24.87
C THR A 192 20.90 22.43 26.36
N THR A 193 20.06 21.53 26.87
CA THR A 193 20.13 20.94 28.21
C THR A 193 20.57 19.48 28.09
N ASP A 194 21.65 19.22 27.34
CA ASP A 194 22.52 18.08 27.65
C ASP A 194 23.31 18.43 28.93
N GLN A 195 22.69 18.21 30.09
CA GLN A 195 23.39 18.25 31.38
C GLN A 195 24.32 17.03 31.58
N THR A 196 24.69 16.32 30.52
CA THR A 196 25.68 15.24 30.52
C THR A 196 27.07 15.71 30.05
N PHE A 197 27.35 17.02 30.07
CA PHE A 197 28.70 17.58 29.92
C PHE A 197 29.20 18.30 31.19
N GLY A 198 28.77 17.83 32.37
CA GLY A 198 29.41 18.16 33.65
C GLY A 198 30.65 17.30 33.86
N ARG A 199 31.82 17.78 33.42
CA ARG A 199 33.14 17.22 33.75
C ARG A 199 33.22 16.80 35.21
N ASN A 200 33.71 15.58 35.45
CA ASN A 200 34.22 15.03 36.70
C ASN A 200 34.77 16.08 37.69
N LYS A 201 33.91 16.72 38.49
CA LYS A 201 34.32 17.42 39.70
C LYS A 201 33.90 16.55 40.89
N LYS A 202 34.87 15.79 41.41
CA LYS A 202 34.74 15.10 42.70
C LYS A 202 34.52 16.15 43.78
N ILE A 203 33.31 16.21 44.32
CA ILE A 203 33.04 16.97 45.54
C ILE A 203 33.58 16.13 46.71
N THR A 204 34.59 16.64 47.40
CA THR A 204 35.18 15.99 48.57
C THR A 204 34.70 16.73 49.81
N TYR A 205 33.98 16.05 50.70
CA TYR A 205 33.50 16.62 51.95
C TYR A 205 34.56 16.45 53.04
N HIS A 206 34.92 17.54 53.72
CA HIS A 206 35.70 17.49 54.96
C HIS A 206 34.79 17.86 56.13
N TYR A 207 34.54 16.90 57.02
CA TYR A 207 33.83 17.15 58.26
C TYR A 207 34.81 17.69 59.32
N LYS A 208 34.48 18.85 59.89
CA LYS A 208 35.20 19.41 61.04
C LYS A 208 34.50 18.96 62.32
N LYS A 209 35.17 18.11 63.11
CA LYS A 209 34.65 17.61 64.39
C LYS A 209 34.74 18.73 65.43
N THR A 210 33.60 19.21 65.93
CA THR A 210 33.55 20.10 67.09
C THR A 210 33.72 19.29 68.37
N LYS A 211 34.56 19.79 69.28
CA LYS A 211 34.76 19.27 70.64
C LYS A 211 33.54 19.56 71.50
#